data_AF-A0AA41VIW4-F1
#
_entry.id   AF-A0AA41VIW4-F1
#
_cell.length_a   1.000
_cell.length_b   1.000
_cell.length_c   1.000
_cell.angle_alpha   90.00
_cell.angle_beta   90.00
_cell.angle_gamma   90.00
#
_symmetry.space_group_name_H-M   'P 1'
#
loop_
_entity.id
_entity.type
_entity.pdbx_description
1 polymer ?
#
loop_
_entity_poly.entity_id
_entity_poly.type
_entity_poly.pdbx_seq_one_letter_code
_entity_poly.pdbx_strand_id
1 'polypeptide(L)'
;DKGALNSGNYVCDANKDVYTGQTFGPTKDCYICTAYCYGTCDSLRTKHLDAKCTPLAGPNIRCDCCCGKPTPPPAPACPPPAPRPPPPPCPSPPSSDTCETGDIYTETTMPSSNCADCTNWCKGDCSELGGRVIEDKCAIGESSFVRRCKCCCREPKSGPKIALRLGSAN
;
A
#
# COMPACT_ATOMS: atom_id res chain seq x y z
N ASP A 1 5.83 -10.63 -51.96
CA ASP A 1 6.61 -10.54 -50.71
C ASP A 1 6.46 -9.13 -50.14
N LYS A 2 6.36 -9.00 -48.81
CA LYS A 2 6.05 -7.80 -48.02
C LYS A 2 4.58 -7.39 -47.84
N GLY A 3 3.97 -8.02 -46.83
CA GLY A 3 2.77 -7.55 -46.13
C GLY A 3 2.62 -8.13 -44.72
N ALA A 4 3.65 -8.84 -44.20
CA ALA A 4 3.69 -9.31 -42.83
C ALA A 4 4.35 -8.24 -41.94
N LEU A 5 3.51 -7.38 -41.37
CA LEU A 5 3.80 -6.63 -40.16
C LEU A 5 2.79 -7.20 -39.15
N ASN A 6 3.12 -8.12 -38.25
CA ASN A 6 4.11 -7.95 -37.20
C ASN A 6 4.51 -9.34 -36.67
N SER A 7 5.82 -9.58 -36.61
CA SER A 7 6.43 -10.71 -35.94
C SER A 7 6.18 -10.66 -34.43
N GLY A 8 5.50 -11.68 -33.95
CA GLY A 8 5.55 -12.13 -32.57
C GLY A 8 4.74 -13.41 -32.51
N ASN A 9 5.27 -14.47 -31.90
CA ASN A 9 4.55 -15.72 -31.67
C ASN A 9 3.44 -15.52 -30.61
N TYR A 10 2.54 -14.55 -30.82
CA TYR A 10 1.44 -14.29 -29.93
C TYR A 10 0.41 -15.39 -30.14
N VAL A 11 0.41 -16.36 -29.23
CA VAL A 11 -0.61 -17.40 -29.21
C VAL A 11 -1.84 -16.82 -28.52
N CYS A 12 -2.91 -16.63 -29.30
CA CYS A 12 -4.18 -16.19 -28.75
C CYS A 12 -4.69 -17.20 -27.72
N ASP A 13 -4.78 -16.80 -26.46
CA ASP A 13 -5.26 -17.65 -25.37
C ASP A 13 -6.75 -17.38 -25.18
N ALA A 14 -7.61 -18.30 -25.59
CA ALA A 14 -9.07 -18.13 -25.48
C ALA A 14 -9.57 -17.87 -24.03
N ASN A 15 -8.76 -18.15 -23.00
CA ASN A 15 -9.09 -17.83 -21.61
C ASN A 15 -8.76 -16.37 -21.25
N LYS A 16 -7.82 -15.74 -21.94
CA LYS A 16 -7.31 -14.39 -21.64
C LYS A 16 -7.68 -13.35 -22.68
N ASP A 17 -7.90 -13.80 -23.91
CA ASP A 17 -8.16 -12.98 -25.07
C ASP A 17 -9.56 -13.23 -25.63
N VAL A 18 -9.96 -12.39 -26.56
CA VAL A 18 -11.20 -12.48 -27.31
C VAL A 18 -10.86 -12.86 -28.74
N TYR A 19 -11.37 -14.01 -29.17
CA TYR A 19 -11.19 -14.50 -30.52
C TYR A 19 -12.43 -14.23 -31.37
N THR A 20 -12.23 -13.69 -32.56
CA THR A 20 -13.31 -13.44 -33.53
C THR A 20 -12.80 -13.69 -34.94
N GLY A 21 -13.69 -13.94 -35.91
CA GLY A 21 -13.23 -14.08 -37.28
C GLY A 21 -14.34 -14.12 -38.31
N GLN A 22 -13.99 -13.76 -39.54
CA GLN A 22 -14.91 -13.63 -40.66
C GLN A 22 -14.26 -14.09 -41.97
N THR A 23 -15.07 -14.61 -42.86
CA THR A 23 -14.65 -15.03 -44.20
C THR A 23 -14.94 -13.90 -45.19
N PHE A 24 -13.96 -13.54 -46.00
CA PHE A 24 -14.06 -12.51 -47.04
C PHE A 24 -13.86 -13.13 -48.41
N GLY A 25 -14.64 -12.65 -49.38
CA GLY A 25 -14.54 -13.07 -50.76
C GLY A 25 -15.49 -12.32 -51.71
N PRO A 26 -15.23 -12.35 -53.02
CA PRO A 26 -14.13 -13.06 -53.68
C PRO A 26 -12.81 -12.24 -53.66
N THR A 27 -11.83 -12.64 -52.85
CA THR A 27 -10.48 -12.06 -52.76
C THR A 27 -9.46 -13.06 -52.20
N LYS A 28 -8.19 -12.85 -52.54
CA LYS A 28 -7.02 -13.49 -51.90
C LYS A 28 -6.17 -12.49 -51.12
N ASP A 29 -6.61 -11.24 -51.02
CA ASP A 29 -5.89 -10.18 -50.36
C ASP A 29 -6.08 -10.23 -48.85
N CYS A 30 -5.04 -10.71 -48.16
CA CYS A 30 -4.99 -10.77 -46.71
C CYS A 30 -4.91 -9.39 -46.02
N TYR A 31 -4.64 -8.30 -46.75
CA TYR A 31 -4.59 -6.96 -46.18
C TYR A 31 -5.92 -6.54 -45.54
N ILE A 32 -7.04 -7.05 -46.06
CA ILE A 32 -8.37 -6.78 -45.52
C ILE A 32 -8.53 -7.29 -44.07
N CYS A 33 -7.80 -8.35 -43.70
CA CYS A 33 -7.85 -8.92 -42.36
C CYS A 33 -7.35 -7.93 -41.30
N THR A 34 -6.31 -7.16 -41.60
CA THR A 34 -5.76 -6.18 -40.67
C THR A 34 -6.81 -5.12 -40.33
N ALA A 35 -7.40 -4.47 -41.34
CA ALA A 35 -8.41 -3.44 -41.13
C ALA A 35 -9.65 -3.99 -40.41
N TYR A 36 -10.11 -5.19 -40.81
CA TYR A 36 -11.22 -5.88 -40.16
C TYR A 36 -10.94 -6.19 -38.68
N CYS A 37 -9.76 -6.73 -38.36
CA CYS A 37 -9.39 -7.09 -37.01
C CYS A 37 -9.22 -5.85 -36.12
N TYR A 38 -8.64 -4.76 -36.62
CA TYR A 38 -8.61 -3.50 -35.90
C TYR A 38 -10.01 -2.98 -35.57
N GLY A 39 -10.90 -2.89 -36.56
CA GLY A 39 -12.26 -2.38 -36.36
C GLY A 39 -13.10 -3.27 -35.43
N THR A 40 -12.94 -4.59 -35.54
CA THR A 40 -13.66 -5.53 -34.68
C THR A 40 -13.16 -5.47 -33.24
N CYS A 41 -11.85 -5.45 -33.02
CA CYS A 41 -11.30 -5.33 -31.67
C CYS A 41 -11.69 -3.99 -31.02
N ASP A 42 -11.68 -2.89 -31.78
CA ASP A 42 -12.12 -1.57 -31.29
C ASP A 42 -13.61 -1.56 -30.91
N SER A 43 -14.46 -2.16 -31.75
CA SER A 43 -15.90 -2.33 -31.47
C SER A 43 -16.16 -3.13 -30.20
N LEU A 44 -15.26 -4.07 -29.87
CA LEU A 44 -15.31 -4.87 -28.64
C LEU A 44 -14.64 -4.17 -27.43
N ARG A 45 -14.17 -2.92 -27.58
CA ARG A 45 -13.39 -2.20 -26.55
C ARG A 45 -12.14 -2.97 -26.11
N THR A 46 -11.57 -3.74 -27.02
CA THR A 46 -10.39 -4.58 -26.81
C THR A 46 -9.21 -4.06 -27.63
N LYS A 47 -8.00 -4.49 -27.28
CA LYS A 47 -6.80 -4.12 -28.05
C LYS A 47 -6.53 -5.16 -29.13
N HIS A 48 -6.33 -4.75 -30.37
CA HIS A 48 -5.85 -5.67 -31.40
C HIS A 48 -4.47 -6.23 -31.03
N LEU A 49 -4.35 -7.57 -30.97
CA LEU A 49 -3.11 -8.27 -30.63
C LEU A 49 -2.50 -8.91 -31.85
N ASP A 50 -3.29 -9.70 -32.59
CA ASP A 50 -2.81 -10.43 -33.77
C ASP A 50 -3.95 -10.71 -34.76
N ALA A 51 -3.58 -10.91 -36.03
CA ALA A 51 -4.50 -11.26 -37.11
C ALA A 51 -3.90 -12.36 -37.99
N LYS A 52 -4.66 -13.44 -38.17
CA LYS A 52 -4.30 -14.56 -39.03
C LYS A 52 -5.17 -14.56 -40.29
N CYS A 53 -4.51 -14.64 -41.44
CA CYS A 53 -5.16 -14.85 -42.73
C CYS A 53 -4.98 -16.30 -43.17
N THR A 54 -6.09 -17.00 -43.41
CA THR A 54 -6.09 -18.37 -43.93
C THR A 54 -6.78 -18.41 -45.29
N PRO A 55 -6.08 -18.70 -46.40
CA PRO A 55 -6.71 -18.90 -47.70
C PRO A 55 -7.67 -20.09 -47.67
N LEU A 56 -8.90 -19.90 -48.16
CA LEU A 56 -9.89 -20.97 -48.28
C LEU A 56 -10.00 -21.47 -49.74
N ALA A 57 -10.73 -22.56 -49.94
CA ALA A 57 -11.08 -23.04 -51.29
C ALA A 57 -11.83 -21.95 -52.08
N GLY A 58 -11.49 -21.81 -53.36
CA GLY A 58 -12.00 -20.73 -54.21
C GLY A 58 -11.35 -19.37 -53.91
N PRO A 59 -11.91 -18.24 -54.38
CA PRO A 59 -11.35 -16.91 -54.15
C PRO A 59 -11.73 -16.38 -52.76
N ASN A 60 -11.60 -17.16 -51.70
CA ASN A 60 -11.98 -16.73 -50.35
C ASN A 60 -10.79 -16.78 -49.40
N ILE A 61 -10.86 -15.97 -48.35
CA ILE A 61 -9.94 -15.96 -47.21
C ILE A 61 -10.73 -15.92 -45.91
N ARG A 62 -10.16 -16.50 -44.85
CA ARG A 62 -10.63 -16.40 -43.47
C ARG A 62 -9.69 -15.47 -42.71
N CYS A 63 -10.26 -14.45 -42.10
CA CYS A 63 -9.56 -13.59 -41.16
C CYS A 63 -9.94 -14.02 -39.75
N ASP A 64 -8.95 -14.37 -38.94
CA ASP A 64 -9.11 -14.69 -37.54
C ASP A 64 -8.34 -13.66 -36.71
N CYS A 65 -9.03 -12.99 -35.79
CA CYS A 65 -8.52 -11.87 -35.02
C CYS A 65 -8.40 -12.24 -33.55
N CYS A 66 -7.26 -11.89 -32.96
CA CYS A 66 -7.04 -11.96 -31.53
C CYS A 66 -7.09 -10.56 -30.93
N CYS A 67 -8.01 -10.35 -29.99
CA CYS A 67 -8.16 -9.09 -29.29
C CYS A 67 -7.92 -9.28 -27.79
N GLY A 68 -7.07 -8.46 -27.19
CA GLY A 68 -6.78 -8.53 -25.77
C GLY A 68 -7.94 -7.99 -24.96
N LYS A 69 -8.38 -8.73 -23.94
CA LYS A 69 -9.44 -8.28 -23.03
C LYS A 69 -9.13 -6.87 -22.52
N PRO A 70 -10.16 -6.02 -22.33
CA PRO A 70 -9.95 -4.70 -21.79
C PRO A 70 -9.26 -4.86 -20.44
N THR A 71 -8.11 -4.24 -20.26
CA THR A 71 -7.61 -4.03 -18.91
C THR A 71 -8.66 -3.14 -18.22
N PRO A 72 -9.17 -3.50 -17.03
CA PRO A 72 -10.05 -2.61 -16.30
C PRO A 72 -9.40 -1.23 -16.26
N PRO A 73 -10.15 -0.13 -16.50
CA PRO A 73 -9.58 1.19 -16.36
C PRO A 73 -8.87 1.26 -15.00
N PRO A 74 -7.68 1.88 -14.93
CA PRO A 74 -7.03 2.09 -13.65
C PRO A 74 -8.06 2.71 -12.72
N ALA A 75 -8.16 2.18 -11.50
CA ALA A 75 -9.09 2.72 -10.52
C ALA A 75 -8.90 4.24 -10.46
N PRO A 76 -9.98 5.03 -10.49
CA PRO A 76 -9.87 6.48 -10.44
C PRO A 76 -8.96 6.83 -9.26
N ALA A 77 -7.96 7.69 -9.52
CA ALA A 77 -7.10 8.17 -8.46
C ALA A 77 -8.00 8.69 -7.34
N CYS A 78 -7.76 8.25 -6.10
CA CYS A 78 -8.51 8.76 -4.97
C CYS A 78 -8.45 10.30 -5.03
N PRO A 79 -9.58 11.01 -4.89
CA PRO A 79 -9.52 12.46 -4.78
C PRO A 79 -8.53 12.80 -3.68
N PRO A 80 -7.71 13.86 -3.86
CA PRO A 80 -6.84 14.30 -2.79
C PRO A 80 -7.70 14.47 -1.53
N PRO A 81 -7.23 13.99 -0.37
CA PRO A 81 -7.98 14.16 0.86
C PRO A 81 -8.32 15.64 1.00
N ALA A 82 -9.59 15.92 1.33
CA ALA A 82 -10.01 17.28 1.61
C ALA A 82 -9.02 17.91 2.59
N PRO A 83 -8.65 19.20 2.41
CA PRO A 83 -7.84 19.91 3.40
C PRO A 83 -8.51 19.68 4.75
N ARG A 84 -7.78 19.06 5.68
CA ARG A 84 -8.31 18.93 7.04
C ARG A 84 -8.59 20.35 7.51
N PRO A 85 -9.76 20.61 8.14
CA PRO A 85 -9.94 21.88 8.83
C PRO A 85 -8.74 22.09 9.76
N PRO A 86 -8.30 23.34 9.96
CA PRO A 86 -7.23 23.60 10.92
C PRO A 86 -7.63 22.91 12.23
N PRO A 87 -6.70 22.19 12.87
CA PRO A 87 -7.01 21.59 14.16
C PRO A 87 -7.58 22.68 15.06
N PRO A 88 -8.61 22.38 15.87
CA PRO A 88 -9.02 23.32 16.89
C PRO A 88 -7.76 23.73 17.66
N PRO A 89 -7.61 25.01 18.05
CA PRO A 89 -6.48 25.40 18.88
C PRO A 89 -6.39 24.38 20.00
N CYS A 90 -5.24 23.71 20.10
CA CYS A 90 -5.02 22.75 21.17
C CYS A 90 -5.43 23.45 22.46
N PRO A 91 -6.29 22.85 23.30
CA PRO A 91 -6.44 23.36 24.65
C PRO A 91 -5.02 23.48 25.18
N SER A 92 -4.64 24.69 25.58
CA SER A 92 -3.34 24.97 26.15
C SER A 92 -3.13 23.86 27.18
N PRO A 93 -2.10 23.01 27.04
CA PRO A 93 -1.87 21.98 28.03
C PRO A 93 -1.80 22.70 29.37
N PRO A 94 -2.48 22.22 30.43
CA PRO A 94 -2.10 22.66 31.75
C PRO A 94 -0.59 22.40 31.83
N SER A 95 0.18 23.47 31.97
CA SER A 95 1.63 23.40 32.05
C SER A 95 2.02 22.39 33.13
N SER A 96 2.40 21.18 32.71
CA SER A 96 3.46 20.38 33.30
C SER A 96 3.73 19.16 32.40
N ASP A 97 4.58 19.35 31.38
CA ASP A 97 5.38 18.24 30.80
C ASP A 97 6.39 17.66 31.82
N THR A 98 6.45 18.26 32.99
CA THR A 98 7.23 17.83 34.15
C THR A 98 6.39 16.89 35.01
N CYS A 99 6.98 15.76 35.38
CA CYS A 99 6.52 15.00 36.53
C CYS A 99 6.53 15.91 37.78
N GLU A 100 5.75 15.58 38.81
CA GLU A 100 5.81 16.34 40.06
C GLU A 100 7.24 16.32 40.62
N THR A 101 7.67 17.40 41.26
CA THR A 101 9.01 17.50 41.86
C THR A 101 9.25 16.32 42.82
N GLY A 102 10.20 15.45 42.46
CA GLY A 102 10.53 14.23 43.19
C GLY A 102 10.18 12.92 42.46
N ASP A 103 9.53 13.00 41.31
CA ASP A 103 9.28 11.86 40.42
C ASP A 103 10.38 11.73 39.35
N ILE A 104 10.66 10.51 38.95
CA ILE A 104 11.62 10.17 37.89
C ILE A 104 10.88 10.15 36.55
N TYR A 105 11.32 10.97 35.61
CA TYR A 105 10.80 11.00 34.24
C TYR A 105 11.56 10.02 33.35
N THR A 106 10.86 9.15 32.64
CA THR A 106 11.42 8.28 31.61
C THR A 106 10.63 8.39 30.30
N GLU A 107 11.33 8.30 29.17
CA GLU A 107 10.73 8.42 27.85
C GLU A 107 11.32 7.42 26.86
N THR A 108 10.48 6.86 26.01
CA THR A 108 10.90 6.00 24.90
C THR A 108 10.01 6.19 23.68
N THR A 109 10.49 5.69 22.55
CA THR A 109 9.74 5.65 21.29
C THR A 109 9.64 4.21 20.83
N MET A 110 8.41 3.73 20.60
CA MET A 110 8.14 2.35 20.22
C MET A 110 7.50 2.25 18.83
N PRO A 111 7.89 1.27 18.00
CA PRO A 111 7.27 1.00 16.70
C PRO A 111 5.93 0.26 16.88
N SER A 112 5.00 0.90 17.59
CA SER A 112 3.64 0.45 17.79
C SER A 112 2.66 1.56 17.46
N SER A 113 1.45 1.18 17.06
CA SER A 113 0.31 2.08 16.97
C SER A 113 -0.59 2.01 18.21
N ASN A 114 -0.29 1.15 19.19
CA ASN A 114 -1.10 0.94 20.39
C ASN A 114 -0.51 1.61 21.63
N CYS A 115 -1.31 2.39 22.34
CA CYS A 115 -0.88 3.04 23.60
C CYS A 115 -0.81 2.07 24.79
N ALA A 116 -1.44 0.89 24.71
CA ALA A 116 -1.32 -0.13 25.75
C ALA A 116 0.13 -0.58 25.96
N ASP A 117 0.96 -0.50 24.92
CA ASP A 117 2.39 -0.81 25.00
C ASP A 117 3.12 0.21 25.89
N CYS A 118 2.77 1.50 25.80
CA CYS A 118 3.32 2.53 26.70
C CYS A 118 3.01 2.22 28.16
N THR A 119 1.77 1.82 28.47
CA THR A 119 1.37 1.47 29.84
C THR A 119 2.15 0.27 30.37
N ASN A 120 2.35 -0.76 29.54
CA ASN A 120 3.13 -1.94 29.93
C ASN A 120 4.61 -1.61 30.11
N TRP A 121 5.17 -0.81 29.21
CA TRP A 121 6.55 -0.33 29.31
C TRP A 121 6.76 0.51 30.57
N CYS A 122 5.89 1.50 30.85
CA CYS A 122 5.97 2.31 32.06
C CYS A 122 5.93 1.46 33.33
N LYS A 123 5.08 0.41 33.36
CA LYS A 123 5.04 -0.52 34.51
C LYS A 123 6.36 -1.25 34.70
N GLY A 124 6.99 -1.72 33.62
CA GLY A 124 8.30 -2.37 33.69
C GLY A 124 9.37 -1.41 34.17
N ASP A 125 9.51 -0.29 33.47
CA ASP A 125 10.55 0.71 33.69
C ASP A 125 10.48 1.32 35.11
N CYS A 126 9.29 1.73 35.55
CA CYS A 126 9.12 2.21 36.92
C CYS A 126 9.38 1.13 37.97
N SER A 127 9.07 -0.15 37.68
CA SER A 127 9.35 -1.25 38.62
C SER A 127 10.85 -1.55 38.72
N GLU A 128 11.59 -1.42 37.62
CA GLU A 128 13.05 -1.56 37.59
C GLU A 128 13.73 -0.45 38.40
N LEU A 129 13.16 0.75 38.40
CA LEU A 129 13.57 1.86 39.27
C LEU A 129 13.14 1.69 40.73
N GLY A 130 12.50 0.57 41.09
CA GLY A 130 11.96 0.34 42.44
C GLY A 130 10.76 1.23 42.78
N GLY A 131 10.19 1.92 41.79
CA GLY A 131 9.07 2.83 41.90
C GLY A 131 7.76 2.25 41.40
N ARG A 132 6.76 3.12 41.27
CA ARG A 132 5.48 2.84 40.61
C ARG A 132 5.14 3.93 39.62
N VAL A 133 4.38 3.58 38.59
CA VAL A 133 3.84 4.55 37.64
C VAL A 133 2.85 5.46 38.36
N ILE A 134 3.10 6.77 38.31
CA ILE A 134 2.16 7.82 38.73
C ILE A 134 1.41 8.37 37.54
N GLU A 135 2.10 8.48 36.42
CA GLU A 135 1.54 8.97 35.17
C GLU A 135 2.20 8.25 34.00
N ASP A 136 1.41 7.78 33.04
CA ASP A 136 1.85 7.33 31.73
C ASP A 136 1.14 8.11 30.63
N LYS A 137 1.93 8.77 29.77
CA LYS A 137 1.44 9.55 28.62
C LYS A 137 1.85 8.86 27.33
N CYS A 138 0.90 8.74 26.41
CA CYS A 138 1.11 8.20 25.07
C CYS A 138 0.78 9.27 24.01
N ALA A 139 1.70 9.50 23.09
CA ALA A 139 1.50 10.39 21.95
C ALA A 139 1.92 9.72 20.62
N ILE A 140 1.44 10.24 19.49
CA ILE A 140 1.98 9.88 18.17
C ILE A 140 3.42 10.41 18.12
N GLY A 141 4.37 9.55 17.77
CA GLY A 141 5.77 9.90 17.55
C GLY A 141 6.00 10.43 16.14
N GLU A 142 7.05 9.94 15.50
CA GLU A 142 7.46 10.38 14.15
C GLU A 142 6.47 10.01 13.04
N SER A 143 5.64 8.98 13.26
CA SER A 143 4.60 8.54 12.32
C SER A 143 3.42 7.89 13.04
N SER A 144 2.32 7.63 12.34
CA SER A 144 1.14 6.92 12.88
C SER A 144 1.43 5.50 13.37
N PHE A 145 2.60 4.94 13.05
CA PHE A 145 3.05 3.60 13.45
C PHE A 145 4.01 3.65 14.64
N VAL A 146 4.26 4.83 15.20
CA VAL A 146 5.22 5.04 16.27
C VAL A 146 4.52 5.74 17.44
N ARG A 147 4.66 5.20 18.65
CA ARG A 147 4.23 5.86 19.88
C ARG A 147 5.42 6.41 20.64
N ARG A 148 5.30 7.65 21.10
CA ARG A 148 6.18 8.24 22.09
C ARG A 148 5.52 8.06 23.45
N CYS A 149 6.20 7.35 24.34
CA CYS A 149 5.73 7.01 25.68
C CYS A 149 6.53 7.81 26.69
N LYS A 150 5.85 8.44 27.64
CA LYS A 150 6.46 9.16 28.76
C LYS A 150 5.90 8.61 30.06
N CYS A 151 6.74 8.35 31.04
CA CYS A 151 6.35 7.84 32.35
C CYS A 151 6.87 8.76 33.44
N CYS A 152 6.07 8.95 34.48
CA CYS A 152 6.49 9.51 35.75
C CYS A 152 6.46 8.40 36.79
N CYS A 153 7.64 8.04 37.30
CA CYS A 153 7.83 7.01 38.29
C CYS A 153 8.03 7.64 39.67
N ARG A 154 7.31 7.16 40.67
CA ARG A 154 7.49 7.58 42.06
C ARG A 154 7.96 6.43 42.91
N GLU A 155 9.03 6.67 43.64
CA GLU A 155 9.51 5.75 44.65
C GLU A 155 8.44 5.54 45.74
N PRO A 156 8.28 4.32 46.27
CA PRO A 156 7.41 4.08 47.42
C PRO A 156 7.95 4.87 48.63
N LYS A 157 7.14 5.84 49.12
CA LYS A 157 7.41 6.54 50.37
C LYS A 157 7.44 5.52 51.52
N SER A 158 8.63 5.07 51.90
CA SER A 158 8.83 4.14 53.03
C SER A 158 10.16 4.40 53.73
N GLY A 159 10.32 5.59 54.33
CA GLY A 159 11.35 5.87 55.34
C GLY A 159 12.82 5.77 54.90
N PRO A 160 13.77 6.25 55.71
CA PRO A 160 15.17 6.25 55.33
C PRO A 160 15.75 4.85 55.54
N LYS A 161 16.29 4.23 54.49
CA LYS A 161 17.30 3.18 54.65
C LYS A 161 18.42 3.32 53.61
N ILE A 162 19.47 3.98 54.09
CA ILE A 162 20.85 3.53 54.05
C ILE A 162 21.46 3.36 52.65
N ALA A 163 22.38 4.27 52.36
CA ALA A 163 23.42 4.09 51.36
C ALA A 163 24.01 2.68 51.43
N LEU A 164 23.95 1.94 50.32
CA LEU A 164 24.94 0.92 50.04
C LEU A 164 25.54 1.19 48.66
N ARG A 165 26.64 1.93 48.68
CA ARG A 165 27.64 1.85 47.60
C ARG A 165 28.31 0.49 47.66
N LEU A 166 28.15 -0.30 46.60
CA LEU A 166 29.11 -1.26 46.06
C LEU A 166 28.74 -1.31 44.56
N GLY A 167 29.50 -0.78 43.58
CA GLY A 167 30.93 -0.85 43.41
C GLY A 167 31.30 -2.13 42.67
N SER A 168 31.35 -2.10 41.32
CA SER A 168 32.51 -2.52 40.50
C SER A 168 32.16 -2.91 39.06
N ALA A 169 32.94 -2.31 38.13
CA ALA A 169 33.51 -2.82 36.88
C ALA A 169 32.60 -3.55 35.86
N ASN A 170 32.58 -3.16 34.59
CA ASN A 170 33.70 -2.78 33.72
C ASN A 170 33.31 -1.67 32.75
#